data_AF-A0A329L4U2-F1
#
_entry.id   AF-A0A329L4U2-F1
#
_cell.length_a   1.000
_cell.length_b   1.000
_cell.length_c   1.000
_cell.angle_alpha   90.00
_cell.angle_beta   90.00
_cell.angle_gamma   90.00
#
_symmetry.space_group_name_H-M   'P 1'
#
loop_
_entity.id
_entity.type
_entity.pdbx_description
1 polymer ?
#
loop_
_entity_poly.entity_id
_entity_poly.type
_entity_poly.pdbx_seq_one_letter_code
_entity_poly.pdbx_strand_id
1 'polypeptide(L)'
;AVAVAFAVAGFFWFDGYTLVQQRYWQGIAKDRPFQYWSWANLACVVCAIGLGGVAGIGRVFDRAAIGRRSGFPLLLLGVLAAVVLADLSMLSKAEVERIWLPFTVWLTAAGALLPVRSHRIWLALNAIGALALNTIILTHW
;
A
#
# COMPACT_ATOMS: atom_id res chain seq x y z
N ALA A 1 -18.46 15.56 -11.77
CA ALA A 1 -18.67 15.88 -13.19
C ALA A 1 -18.33 14.70 -14.10
N VAL A 2 -17.09 14.19 -14.09
CA VAL A 2 -16.65 13.10 -14.99
C VAL A 2 -17.51 11.83 -14.88
N ALA A 3 -17.71 11.30 -13.67
CA ALA A 3 -18.52 10.08 -13.48
C ALA A 3 -19.95 10.21 -14.01
N VAL A 4 -20.56 11.37 -13.80
CA VAL A 4 -21.91 11.68 -14.28
C VAL A 4 -21.93 11.82 -15.80
N ALA A 5 -20.93 12.47 -16.41
CA ALA A 5 -20.86 12.61 -17.87
C ALA A 5 -20.77 11.25 -18.57
N PHE A 6 -19.95 10.32 -18.05
CA PHE A 6 -19.88 8.95 -18.54
C PHE A 6 -21.21 8.20 -18.35
N ALA A 7 -21.87 8.36 -17.20
CA ALA A 7 -23.17 7.75 -16.96
C ALA A 7 -24.24 8.25 -17.95
N VAL A 8 -24.27 9.55 -18.23
CA VAL A 8 -25.16 10.15 -19.24
C VAL A 8 -24.81 9.68 -20.65
N ALA A 9 -23.54 9.47 -20.96
CA ALA A 9 -23.08 8.88 -22.22
C ALA A 9 -23.36 7.37 -22.36
N GLY A 10 -24.03 6.75 -21.38
CA GLY A 10 -24.44 5.34 -21.41
C GLY A 10 -23.47 4.38 -20.72
N PHE A 11 -22.42 4.87 -20.05
CA PHE A 11 -21.49 4.02 -19.30
C PHE A 11 -21.97 3.82 -17.86
N PHE A 12 -22.46 2.63 -17.55
CA PHE A 12 -22.88 2.28 -16.19
C PHE A 12 -21.69 1.74 -15.38
N TRP A 13 -21.29 2.48 -14.35
CA TRP A 13 -20.09 2.18 -13.55
C TRP A 13 -20.12 0.83 -12.86
N PHE A 14 -21.29 0.37 -12.41
CA PHE A 14 -21.41 -0.93 -11.75
C PHE A 14 -21.28 -2.10 -12.74
N ASP A 15 -21.74 -1.94 -13.98
CA ASP A 15 -21.50 -2.93 -15.03
C ASP A 15 -20.02 -2.99 -15.37
N GLY A 16 -19.36 -1.83 -15.50
CA GLY A 16 -17.91 -1.77 -15.67
C GLY A 16 -17.15 -2.49 -14.54
N TYR A 17 -17.56 -2.29 -13.28
CA TYR A 17 -16.96 -2.96 -12.13
C TYR A 17 -17.13 -4.50 -12.20
N THR A 18 -18.34 -4.98 -12.48
CA THR A 18 -18.59 -6.44 -12.57
C THR A 18 -17.83 -7.08 -13.72
N LEU A 19 -17.75 -6.41 -14.88
CA LEU A 19 -16.98 -6.88 -16.04
C LEU A 19 -15.46 -6.93 -15.75
N VAL A 20 -14.91 -5.94 -15.04
CA VAL A 20 -13.50 -5.97 -14.60
C VAL A 20 -13.24 -7.14 -13.67
N GLN A 21 -14.13 -7.41 -12.70
CA GLN A 21 -14.01 -8.56 -11.81
C GLN A 21 -14.05 -9.88 -12.60
N GLN A 22 -14.99 -10.02 -13.54
CA GLN A 22 -15.06 -11.21 -14.40
C GLN A 22 -13.77 -11.41 -15.20
N ARG A 23 -13.24 -10.35 -15.81
CA ARG A 23 -12.02 -10.41 -16.61
C ARG A 23 -10.79 -10.74 -15.78
N TYR A 24 -10.72 -10.21 -14.55
CA TYR A 24 -9.67 -10.51 -13.59
C TYR A 24 -9.59 -12.01 -13.31
N TRP A 25 -10.73 -12.64 -12.98
CA TRP A 25 -10.80 -14.08 -12.70
C TRP A 25 -10.67 -14.97 -13.94
N GLN A 26 -10.96 -14.46 -15.13
CA GLN A 26 -10.68 -15.15 -16.38
C GLN A 26 -9.18 -15.14 -16.74
N GLY A 27 -8.41 -14.19 -16.20
CA GLY A 27 -6.98 -14.06 -16.45
C GLY A 27 -6.10 -14.86 -15.49
N ILE A 28 -4.85 -14.41 -15.36
CA ILE A 28 -3.76 -15.03 -14.59
C ILE A 28 -4.02 -15.00 -13.07
N ALA A 29 -5.12 -14.37 -12.62
CA ALA A 29 -5.48 -14.35 -11.20
C ALA A 29 -5.67 -15.76 -10.62
N LYS A 30 -6.05 -16.75 -11.43
CA LYS A 30 -6.17 -18.16 -11.01
C LYS A 30 -4.81 -18.81 -10.73
N ASP A 31 -3.78 -18.41 -11.46
CA ASP A 31 -2.43 -18.96 -11.35
C ASP A 31 -1.62 -18.33 -10.20
N ARG A 32 -2.18 -17.30 -9.56
CA ARG A 32 -1.58 -16.60 -8.42
C ARG A 32 -2.17 -17.15 -7.12
N PRO A 33 -1.46 -18.06 -6.41
CA PRO A 33 -1.97 -18.65 -5.18
C PRO A 33 -2.13 -17.59 -4.10
N PHE A 34 -3.33 -17.50 -3.52
CA PHE A 34 -3.62 -16.52 -2.47
C PHE A 34 -2.73 -16.72 -1.24
N GLN A 35 -2.41 -17.96 -0.89
CA GLN A 35 -1.54 -18.29 0.24
C GLN A 35 -0.15 -17.66 0.14
N TYR A 36 0.39 -17.49 -1.08
CA TYR A 36 1.68 -16.84 -1.28
C TYR A 36 1.50 -15.32 -1.34
N TRP A 37 0.55 -14.86 -2.15
CA TRP A 37 0.40 -13.43 -2.42
C TRP A 37 -0.16 -12.62 -1.26
N SER A 38 -0.91 -13.21 -0.33
CA SER A 38 -1.42 -12.52 0.86
C SER A 38 -0.29 -12.00 1.76
N TRP A 39 0.79 -12.76 1.94
CA TRP A 39 1.93 -12.29 2.73
C TRP A 39 3.00 -11.64 1.86
N ALA A 40 3.21 -12.10 0.61
CA ALA A 40 4.21 -11.52 -0.27
C ALA A 40 3.89 -10.06 -0.60
N ASN A 41 2.60 -9.73 -0.81
CA ASN A 41 2.16 -8.35 -0.98
C ASN A 41 2.56 -7.46 0.21
N LEU A 42 2.34 -7.95 1.44
CA LEU A 42 2.70 -7.23 2.66
C LEU A 42 4.22 -7.10 2.82
N ALA A 43 4.98 -8.14 2.48
CA ALA A 43 6.44 -8.09 2.46
C ALA A 43 6.96 -7.04 1.47
N CYS A 44 6.34 -6.92 0.29
CA CYS A 44 6.66 -5.85 -0.66
C CYS A 44 6.42 -4.46 -0.07
N VAL A 45 5.37 -4.26 0.74
CA VAL A 45 5.17 -2.97 1.45
C VAL A 45 6.31 -2.67 2.38
N VAL A 46 6.69 -3.65 3.21
CA VAL A 46 7.78 -3.51 4.18
C VAL A 46 9.07 -3.11 3.47
N CYS A 47 9.38 -3.74 2.34
CA CYS A 47 10.52 -3.39 1.51
C CYS A 47 10.39 -1.99 0.90
N ALA A 48 9.20 -1.61 0.42
CA ALA A 48 8.97 -0.31 -0.23
C ALA A 48 9.04 0.87 0.76
N ILE A 49 8.51 0.71 1.97
CA ILE A 49 8.46 1.79 2.97
C ILE A 49 9.74 1.89 3.81
N GLY A 50 10.54 0.81 3.80
CA GLY A 50 11.76 0.68 4.58
C GLY A 50 11.53 0.50 6.09
N LEU A 51 12.58 0.08 6.79
CA LEU A 51 12.54 -0.21 8.23
C LEU A 51 12.14 1.00 9.08
N GLY A 52 12.51 2.22 8.66
CA GLY A 52 12.08 3.44 9.32
C GLY A 52 10.57 3.69 9.22
N GLY A 53 9.96 3.36 8.08
CA GLY A 53 8.50 3.43 7.91
C GLY A 53 7.80 2.41 8.82
N VAL A 54 8.29 1.18 8.84
CA VAL A 54 7.76 0.10 9.70
C VAL A 54 7.87 0.47 11.19
N ALA A 55 9.02 0.97 11.63
CA ALA A 55 9.21 1.40 13.00
C ALA A 55 8.29 2.57 13.38
N GLY A 56 8.03 3.47 12.42
CA GLY A 56 7.07 4.57 12.57
C GLY A 56 5.62 4.10 12.69
N ILE A 57 5.22 3.08 11.92
CA ILE A 57 3.87 2.49 11.98
C ILE A 57 3.53 2.01 13.40
N GLY A 58 4.49 1.46 14.15
CA GLY A 58 4.28 1.06 15.54
C GLY A 58 3.78 2.19 16.45
N ARG A 59 4.06 3.45 16.11
CA ARG A 59 3.60 4.64 16.86
C ARG A 59 2.29 5.24 16.35
N VAL A 60 1.74 4.73 15.24
CA VAL A 60 0.45 5.19 14.69
C VAL A 60 -0.71 4.86 15.63
N PHE A 61 -0.60 3.78 16.40
CA PHE A 61 -1.63 3.29 17.32
C PHE A 61 -1.68 4.02 18.69
N ASP A 62 -1.13 5.23 18.78
CA ASP A 62 -1.25 6.07 19.98
C ASP A 62 -2.72 6.48 20.20
N ARG A 63 -3.35 5.87 21.22
CA ARG A 63 -4.74 6.12 21.60
C ARG A 63 -5.02 7.59 21.90
N ALA A 64 -4.06 8.32 22.48
CA ALA A 64 -4.24 9.72 22.79
C ALA A 64 -4.24 10.58 21.51
N ALA A 65 -3.37 10.27 20.54
CA ALA A 65 -3.33 10.95 19.25
C ALA A 65 -4.58 10.67 18.40
N ILE A 66 -5.09 9.42 18.44
CA ILE A 66 -6.34 9.02 17.78
C ILE A 66 -7.54 9.70 18.43
N GLY A 67 -7.61 9.72 19.76
CA GLY A 67 -8.70 10.38 20.51
C GLY A 67 -8.76 11.89 20.25
N ARG A 68 -7.60 12.53 20.04
CA ARG A 68 -7.49 13.94 19.62
C ARG A 68 -7.78 14.17 18.14
N ARG A 69 -8.10 13.13 17.37
CA ARG A 69 -8.30 13.15 15.91
C ARG A 69 -7.18 13.84 15.15
N SER A 70 -5.93 13.57 15.53
CA SER A 70 -4.78 14.08 14.79
C SER A 70 -4.80 13.54 13.36
N GLY A 71 -4.80 14.44 12.37
CA GLY A 71 -4.97 14.08 10.96
C GLY A 71 -3.88 13.13 10.45
N PHE A 72 -2.65 13.23 10.97
CA PHE A 72 -1.52 12.44 10.48
C PHE A 72 -1.60 10.96 10.89
N PRO A 73 -1.76 10.58 12.17
CA PRO A 73 -2.06 9.19 12.55
C PRO A 73 -3.34 8.64 11.89
N LEU A 74 -4.39 9.45 11.75
CA LEU A 74 -5.62 9.02 11.09
C LEU A 74 -5.43 8.70 9.61
N LEU A 75 -4.65 9.52 8.89
CA LEU A 75 -4.27 9.26 7.51
C LEU A 75 -3.49 7.94 7.39
N LEU A 76 -2.49 7.73 8.26
CA LEU A 76 -1.70 6.49 8.27
C LEU A 76 -2.57 5.27 8.59
N LEU A 77 -3.50 5.37 9.54
CA LEU A 77 -4.49 4.31 9.82
C LEU A 77 -5.39 4.05 8.62
N GLY A 78 -5.85 5.10 7.94
CA GLY A 78 -6.68 4.98 6.73
C GLY A 78 -5.96 4.26 5.60
N VAL A 79 -4.68 4.57 5.39
CA VAL A 79 -3.85 3.89 4.39
C VAL A 79 -3.60 2.43 4.78
N LEU A 80 -3.30 2.14 6.05
CA LEU A 80 -3.15 0.75 6.53
C LEU A 80 -4.45 -0.04 6.35
N ALA A 81 -5.60 0.54 6.69
CA ALA A 81 -6.90 -0.08 6.48
C ALA A 81 -7.17 -0.32 5.00
N ALA A 82 -6.87 0.64 4.13
CA ALA A 82 -7.02 0.48 2.68
C ALA A 82 -6.13 -0.66 2.13
N VAL A 83 -4.88 -0.79 2.59
CA VAL A 83 -3.98 -1.89 2.21
C VAL A 83 -4.55 -3.24 2.66
N VAL A 84 -5.01 -3.35 3.91
CA VAL A 84 -5.59 -4.59 4.43
C VAL A 84 -6.88 -4.96 3.69
N LEU A 85 -7.78 -4.01 3.45
CA LEU A 85 -9.01 -4.25 2.70
C LEU A 85 -8.71 -4.63 1.25
N ALA A 86 -7.72 -3.99 0.62
CA ALA A 86 -7.29 -4.35 -0.73
C ALA A 86 -6.72 -5.77 -0.78
N ASP A 87 -5.88 -6.16 0.19
CA ASP A 87 -5.29 -7.50 0.23
C ASP A 87 -6.34 -8.60 0.49
N LEU A 88 -7.25 -8.34 1.43
CA LEU A 88 -8.38 -9.24 1.72
C LEU A 88 -9.39 -9.35 0.58
N SER A 89 -9.48 -8.34 -0.30
CA SER A 89 -10.36 -8.39 -1.48
C SER A 89 -9.94 -9.46 -2.50
N MET A 90 -8.71 -9.99 -2.40
CA MET A 90 -8.10 -10.92 -3.35
C MET A 90 -7.88 -10.35 -4.77
N LEU A 91 -8.18 -9.07 -4.99
CA LEU A 91 -7.98 -8.40 -6.28
C LEU A 91 -6.56 -7.85 -6.45
N SER A 92 -5.77 -7.76 -5.37
CA SER A 92 -4.41 -7.21 -5.38
C SER A 92 -3.28 -8.22 -5.52
N LYS A 93 -3.58 -9.51 -5.75
CA LYS A 93 -2.56 -10.56 -5.85
C LYS A 93 -1.55 -10.24 -6.96
N ALA A 94 -0.31 -9.92 -6.60
CA ALA A 94 0.75 -9.49 -7.52
C ALA A 94 0.44 -8.24 -8.37
N GLU A 95 -0.62 -7.49 -8.05
CA GLU A 95 -0.99 -6.24 -8.74
C GLU A 95 -0.76 -5.02 -7.84
N VAL A 96 0.00 -5.20 -6.77
CA VAL A 96 0.28 -4.16 -5.77
C VAL A 96 0.82 -2.89 -6.39
N GLU A 97 1.79 -3.03 -7.30
CA GLU A 97 2.42 -1.92 -8.02
C GLU A 97 1.41 -1.04 -8.76
N ARG A 98 0.29 -1.62 -9.23
CA ARG A 98 -0.73 -0.95 -10.04
C ARG A 98 -1.89 -0.41 -9.21
N ILE A 99 -2.24 -1.10 -8.13
CA ILE A 99 -3.46 -0.79 -7.38
C ILE A 99 -3.18 0.19 -6.25
N TRP A 100 -2.18 -0.11 -5.40
CA TRP A 100 -2.01 0.66 -4.17
C TRP A 100 -0.59 1.02 -3.78
N LEU A 101 0.43 0.55 -4.50
CA LEU A 101 1.82 0.96 -4.28
C LEU A 101 2.00 2.50 -4.25
N PRO A 102 1.34 3.30 -5.11
CA PRO A 102 1.44 4.76 -5.04
C PRO A 102 1.02 5.34 -3.68
N PHE A 103 0.12 4.66 -2.95
CA PHE A 103 -0.33 5.10 -1.62
C PHE A 103 0.67 4.75 -0.51
N THR A 104 1.66 3.89 -0.75
CA THR A 104 2.70 3.57 0.24
C THR A 104 3.62 4.75 0.55
N VAL A 105 3.62 5.79 -0.30
CA VAL A 105 4.30 7.08 -0.04
C VAL A 105 3.83 7.73 1.27
N TRP A 106 2.58 7.48 1.69
CA TRP A 106 2.10 7.98 2.97
C TRP A 106 2.68 7.18 4.13
N LEU A 107 2.89 5.87 3.95
CA LEU A 107 3.47 5.00 4.96
C LEU A 107 4.97 5.24 5.17
N THR A 108 5.71 5.67 4.14
CA THR A 108 7.12 6.09 4.32
C THR A 108 7.23 7.27 5.28
N ALA A 109 6.24 8.18 5.28
CA ALA A 109 6.19 9.32 6.20
C ALA A 109 6.00 8.90 7.67
N ALA A 110 5.56 7.67 7.96
CA ALA A 110 5.37 7.20 9.33
C ALA A 110 6.66 7.30 10.18
N GLY A 111 7.84 7.25 9.55
CA GLY A 111 9.12 7.49 10.22
C GLY A 111 9.21 8.84 10.95
N ALA A 112 8.41 9.83 10.56
CA ALA A 112 8.32 11.12 11.25
C ALA A 112 7.80 11.00 12.70
N LEU A 113 7.07 9.92 13.03
CA LEU A 113 6.62 9.63 14.40
C LEU A 113 7.75 9.15 15.32
N LEU A 114 8.93 8.83 14.78
CA LEU A 114 10.08 8.40 15.56
C LEU A 114 10.73 9.60 16.28
N PRO A 115 11.51 9.36 17.36
CA PRO A 115 12.23 10.43 18.04
C PRO A 115 13.14 11.20 17.09
N VAL A 116 13.15 12.53 17.18
CA VAL A 116 13.95 13.42 16.32
C VAL A 116 15.44 13.04 16.28
N ARG A 117 15.98 12.55 17.41
CA ARG A 117 17.38 12.12 17.52
C ARG A 117 17.72 10.91 16.65
N SER A 118 16.76 10.04 16.34
CA SER A 118 16.98 8.83 15.55
C SER A 118 16.63 8.98 14.07
N HIS A 119 16.04 10.10 13.64
CA HIS A 119 15.63 10.33 12.25
C HIS A 119 16.75 10.09 11.24
N ARG A 120 17.96 10.60 11.51
CA ARG A 120 19.10 10.43 10.61
C ARG A 120 19.50 8.97 10.43
N ILE A 121 19.46 8.19 11.51
CA ILE A 121 19.78 6.75 11.48
C ILE A 121 18.71 6.01 10.66
N TRP A 122 17.44 6.30 10.89
CA TRP A 122 16.35 5.66 10.15
C TRP A 122 16.33 6.02 8.66
N LEU A 123 16.62 7.27 8.31
CA LEU A 123 16.78 7.69 6.93
C LEU A 123 17.96 7.00 6.26
N ALA A 124 19.10 6.90 6.95
CA ALA A 124 20.27 6.17 6.43
C ALA A 124 19.94 4.69 6.21
N LEU A 125 19.29 4.03 7.17
CA LEU A 125 18.86 2.64 7.03
C LEU A 125 17.88 2.44 5.87
N ASN A 126 16.92 3.34 5.68
CA ASN A 126 16.00 3.29 4.53
C ASN A 126 16.75 3.46 3.20
N ALA A 127 17.65 4.42 3.10
CA ALA A 127 18.43 4.67 1.89
C ALA A 127 19.35 3.49 1.55
N ILE A 128 20.07 2.96 2.54
CA ILE A 128 20.93 1.78 2.38
C ILE A 128 20.10 0.57 2.00
N GLY A 129 18.95 0.34 2.65
CA GLY A 129 18.05 -0.77 2.32
C GLY A 129 17.52 -0.68 0.88
N ALA A 130 17.10 0.52 0.45
CA ALA A 130 16.64 0.75 -0.92
C ALA A 130 17.75 0.49 -1.95
N LEU A 131 18.97 0.98 -1.69
CA LEU A 131 20.13 0.73 -2.55
C LEU A 131 20.48 -0.76 -2.60
N ALA A 132 20.47 -1.44 -1.45
CA ALA A 132 20.75 -2.87 -1.37
C ALA A 132 19.72 -3.68 -2.16
N LEU A 133 18.43 -3.39 -2.00
CA LEU A 133 17.35 -4.04 -2.76
C LEU A 133 17.52 -3.81 -4.26
N ASN A 134 17.78 -2.57 -4.69
CA ASN A 134 17.97 -2.24 -6.09
C ASN A 134 19.23 -2.89 -6.69
N THR A 135 20.29 -3.05 -5.90
CA THR A 135 21.56 -3.63 -6.37
C THR A 135 21.54 -5.16 -6.38
N ILE A 136 20.88 -5.78 -5.40
CA ILE A 136 20.85 -7.26 -5.25
C ILE A 136 19.78 -7.87 -6.13
N ILE A 137 18.62 -7.23 -6.25
CA ILE A 137 17.49 -7.73 -7.03
C ILE A 137 17.65 -7.25 -8.47
N LEU A 138 18.29 -8.09 -9.30
CA LEU A 138 18.30 -7.94 -10.75
C LEU A 138 16.88 -8.10 -11.30
N THR A 139 16.19 -6.98 -11.39
CA THR A 139 14.91 -6.89 -12.10
C THR A 139 15.20 -6.86 -13.60
N HIS A 140 15.15 -8.04 -14.22
CA HIS A 140 15.08 -8.14 -15.66
C HIS A 140 13.65 -7.74 -16.04
N TRP A 141 13.50 -6.48 -16.47
CA TRP A 141 12.28 -6.01 -17.12
C TRP A 141 12.35 -6.28 -18.62
#